data_AF-A0AAE1WI34-F1
#
_entry.id   AF-A0AAE1WI34-F1
#
_cell.length_a   1.000
_cell.length_b   1.000
_cell.length_c   1.000
_cell.angle_alpha   90.00
_cell.angle_beta   90.00
_cell.angle_gamma   90.00
#
_symmetry.space_group_name_H-M   'P 1'
#
loop_
_entity.id
_entity.type
_entity.pdbx_description
1 polymer ?
#
loop_
_entity_poly.entity_id
_entity_poly.type
_entity_poly.pdbx_seq_one_letter_code
_entity_poly.pdbx_strand_id
1 'polypeptide(L)'
;MGYMEIFLTVIFCSLLLFLAPRNRSVFPWNWPLIKLMPTVYLKSHELYDKVTQILAENNSTVLLKTSWFTKTDILVTSDPANVQHILNSKYSVYQRGSEFRKAFDFFGDAIFLKDVQEWKEEKKFTHAFYKENRFQKASLKIIHQTLERSLIPVLDHMSAKSSSRPANLVQSLHA
;
A
#
# COMPACT_ATOMS: atom_id res chain seq x y z
N MET A 1 -20.83 19.09 21.40
CA MET A 1 -21.00 17.64 21.12
C MET A 1 -19.74 17.06 20.49
N GLY A 2 -19.27 17.51 19.31
CA GLY A 2 -18.12 16.87 18.62
C GLY A 2 -16.76 16.89 19.34
N TYR A 3 -16.44 17.91 20.14
CA TYR A 3 -15.15 17.97 20.85
C TYR A 3 -14.98 16.89 21.92
N MET A 4 -16.07 16.47 22.56
CA MET A 4 -16.04 15.40 23.57
C MET A 4 -15.83 14.04 22.94
N GLU A 5 -16.39 13.80 21.75
CA GLU A 5 -16.17 12.57 20.98
C GLU A 5 -14.74 12.48 20.47
N ILE A 6 -14.17 13.58 19.99
CA ILE A 6 -12.76 13.65 19.59
C ILE A 6 -11.85 13.39 20.80
N PHE A 7 -12.16 13.98 21.95
CA PHE A 7 -11.37 13.78 23.17
C PHE A 7 -11.44 12.32 23.67
N LEU A 8 -12.63 11.71 23.65
CA LEU A 8 -12.82 10.31 24.03
C LEU A 8 -12.12 9.33 23.08
N THR A 9 -12.14 9.60 21.77
CA THR A 9 -11.42 8.76 20.79
C THR A 9 -9.90 8.87 20.96
N VAL A 10 -9.37 10.06 21.23
CA VAL A 10 -7.94 10.27 21.51
C VAL A 10 -7.53 9.54 22.80
N ILE A 11 -8.33 9.64 23.87
CA ILE A 11 -8.07 8.93 25.13
C ILE A 11 -8.11 7.42 24.91
N PHE A 12 -9.14 6.89 24.24
CA PHE A 12 -9.28 5.47 23.97
C PHE A 12 -8.12 4.92 23.13
N CYS A 13 -7.73 5.62 22.06
CA CYS A 13 -6.56 5.28 21.25
C CYS A 13 -5.26 5.32 22.08
N SER A 14 -5.08 6.33 22.95
CA SER A 14 -3.91 6.42 23.82
C SER A 14 -3.86 5.27 24.84
N LEU A 15 -5.01 4.87 25.39
CA LEU A 15 -5.12 3.77 26.35
C LEU A 15 -4.81 2.43 25.68
N LEU A 16 -5.29 2.20 24.45
CA LEU A 16 -4.99 1.01 23.66
C LEU A 16 -3.50 0.91 23.32
N LEU A 17 -2.84 2.03 23.02
CA LEU A 17 -1.39 2.08 22.79
C LEU A 17 -0.59 1.87 24.08
N PHE A 18 -1.11 2.33 25.22
CA PHE A 18 -0.46 2.18 26.53
C PHE A 18 -0.63 0.77 27.11
N LEU A 19 -1.78 0.13 26.87
CA LEU A 19 -2.07 -1.26 27.24
C LEU A 19 -1.42 -2.27 26.29
N ALA A 20 -0.90 -1.83 25.14
CA ALA A 20 -0.13 -2.68 24.25
C ALA A 20 1.14 -3.16 24.99
N PRO A 21 1.30 -4.48 25.21
CA PRO A 21 2.33 -4.97 26.11
C PRO A 21 3.74 -4.63 25.60
N ARG A 22 4.52 -3.97 26.46
CA ARG A 22 5.94 -3.61 26.27
C ARG A 22 6.89 -4.81 26.41
N ASN A 23 6.39 -6.04 26.37
CA ASN A 23 7.22 -7.22 26.58
C ASN A 23 7.62 -7.84 25.23
N ARG A 24 8.93 -7.88 24.96
CA ARG A 24 9.53 -8.35 23.70
C ARG A 24 9.65 -9.88 23.58
N SER A 25 9.20 -10.63 24.57
CA SER A 25 9.37 -12.07 24.59
C SER A 25 8.00 -12.75 24.69
N VAL A 26 7.72 -13.63 23.73
CA VAL A 26 6.51 -14.46 23.62
C VAL A 26 5.29 -13.68 23.13
N PHE A 27 5.25 -13.41 21.82
CA PHE A 27 4.09 -12.80 21.19
C PHE A 27 3.29 -13.86 20.42
N PRO A 28 2.00 -14.08 20.76
CA PRO A 28 1.15 -15.03 20.05
C PRO A 28 0.86 -14.50 18.65
N TRP A 29 0.84 -15.44 17.71
CA TRP A 29 0.84 -15.32 16.24
C TRP A 29 -0.27 -14.47 15.59
N ASN A 30 -1.06 -13.68 16.32
CA ASN A 30 -2.37 -13.22 15.83
C ASN A 30 -2.52 -11.72 15.55
N TRP A 31 -1.49 -10.87 15.74
CA TRP A 31 -1.61 -9.43 15.46
C TRP A 31 -0.59 -8.88 14.43
N PRO A 32 -0.44 -9.49 13.24
CA PRO A 32 0.43 -8.93 12.22
C PRO A 32 -0.17 -7.64 11.64
N LEU A 33 -1.46 -7.56 11.29
CA LEU A 33 -2.00 -6.40 10.57
C LEU A 33 -2.06 -5.09 11.36
N ILE A 34 -2.49 -5.09 12.63
CA ILE A 34 -2.57 -3.84 13.42
C ILE A 34 -1.17 -3.30 13.73
N LYS A 35 -0.18 -4.18 13.95
CA LYS A 35 1.22 -3.77 14.09
C LYS A 35 1.85 -3.44 12.74
N LEU A 36 1.46 -4.11 11.66
CA LEU A 36 1.93 -3.80 10.31
C LEU A 36 1.40 -2.44 9.89
N MET A 37 0.12 -2.10 10.03
CA MET A 37 -0.44 -0.89 9.43
C MET A 37 0.34 0.41 9.77
N PRO A 38 0.67 0.71 11.03
CA PRO A 38 1.53 1.86 11.36
C PRO A 38 2.97 1.67 10.85
N THR A 39 3.51 0.46 10.91
CA THR A 39 4.88 0.14 10.48
C THR A 39 5.02 0.13 8.94
N VAL A 40 3.95 -0.21 8.23
CA VAL A 40 3.73 -0.18 6.78
C VAL A 40 3.67 1.26 6.33
N TYR A 41 2.91 2.07 7.07
CA TYR A 41 2.81 3.48 6.79
C TYR A 41 4.16 4.19 7.02
N LEU A 42 4.86 3.89 8.12
CA LEU A 42 6.12 4.54 8.50
C LEU A 42 7.36 3.99 7.79
N LYS A 43 7.37 2.70 7.43
CA LYS A 43 8.48 2.00 6.76
C LYS A 43 8.01 1.33 5.48
N SER A 44 7.23 2.06 4.68
CA SER A 44 6.69 1.58 3.40
C SER A 44 7.76 1.01 2.47
N HIS A 45 8.96 1.58 2.52
CA HIS A 45 10.13 1.14 1.76
C HIS A 45 10.65 -0.24 2.19
N GLU A 46 10.63 -0.60 3.48
CA GLU A 46 11.10 -1.91 3.99
C GLU A 46 10.03 -3.00 3.93
N LEU A 47 8.80 -2.66 3.54
CA LEU A 47 7.71 -3.62 3.57
C LEU A 47 7.88 -4.77 2.61
N TYR A 48 8.24 -4.44 1.38
CA TYR A 48 8.48 -5.45 0.36
C TYR A 48 9.60 -6.38 0.80
N ASP A 49 10.65 -5.86 1.42
CA ASP A 49 11.76 -6.67 1.96
C ASP A 49 11.29 -7.60 3.07
N LYS A 50 10.49 -7.11 4.02
CA LYS A 50 9.95 -7.92 5.12
C LYS A 50 8.98 -8.99 4.63
N VAL A 51 8.10 -8.64 3.70
CA VAL A 51 7.17 -9.60 3.09
C VAL A 51 7.94 -10.67 2.34
N THR A 52 8.95 -10.28 1.57
CA THR A 52 9.82 -11.20 0.82
C THR A 52 10.59 -12.13 1.76
N GLN A 53 11.13 -11.61 2.86
CA GLN A 53 11.81 -12.41 3.87
C GLN A 53 10.87 -13.45 4.50
N ILE A 54 9.67 -13.02 4.89
CA ILE A 54 8.65 -13.92 5.45
C ILE A 54 8.27 -15.02 4.45
N LEU A 55 8.11 -14.68 3.18
CA LEU A 55 7.84 -15.66 2.12
C LEU A 55 9.02 -16.62 1.92
N ALA A 56 10.25 -16.10 1.90
CA ALA A 56 11.46 -16.90 1.74
C ALA A 56 11.65 -17.91 2.89
N GLU A 57 11.35 -17.51 4.12
CA GLU A 57 11.43 -18.36 5.31
C GLU A 57 10.31 -19.42 5.36
N ASN A 58 9.19 -19.19 4.67
CA ASN A 58 7.99 -20.04 4.70
C ASN A 58 7.68 -20.67 3.33
N ASN A 59 8.69 -21.24 2.66
CA ASN A 59 8.54 -21.98 1.40
C ASN A 59 7.71 -21.24 0.33
N SER A 60 7.84 -19.91 0.24
CA SER A 60 7.14 -19.05 -0.70
C SER A 60 5.62 -19.01 -0.55
N THR A 61 5.03 -19.56 0.52
CA THR A 61 3.57 -19.56 0.71
C THR A 61 3.20 -19.45 2.18
N VAL A 62 2.42 -18.43 2.53
CA VAL A 62 2.01 -18.13 3.91
C VAL A 62 0.50 -17.96 3.99
N LEU A 63 -0.11 -18.62 4.98
CA LEU A 63 -1.51 -18.41 5.33
C LEU A 63 -1.62 -17.34 6.42
N LEU A 64 -2.17 -16.20 6.07
CA LEU A 64 -2.50 -15.12 6.99
C LEU A 64 -3.90 -15.33 7.53
N LYS A 65 -3.97 -15.68 8.82
CA LYS A 65 -5.26 -15.75 9.53
C LYS A 65 -5.75 -14.35 9.81
N THR A 66 -6.81 -13.96 9.14
CA THR A 66 -7.40 -12.62 9.23
C THR A 66 -8.66 -12.59 10.09
N SER A 67 -8.91 -13.64 10.90
CA SER A 67 -10.11 -13.79 11.77
C SER A 67 -10.51 -12.58 12.61
N TRP A 68 -9.61 -11.64 12.86
CA TRP A 68 -9.88 -10.39 13.59
C TRP A 68 -10.56 -9.31 12.71
N PHE A 69 -10.28 -9.28 11.41
CA PHE A 69 -10.77 -8.27 10.45
C PHE A 69 -11.77 -8.85 9.43
N THR A 70 -11.63 -10.14 9.11
CA THR A 70 -12.47 -10.84 8.14
C THR A 70 -12.73 -12.27 8.61
N LYS A 71 -13.90 -12.84 8.30
CA LYS A 71 -14.18 -14.27 8.55
C LYS A 71 -13.45 -15.23 7.62
N THR A 72 -12.62 -14.69 6.73
CA THR A 72 -11.86 -15.43 5.72
C THR A 72 -10.38 -15.35 6.06
N ASP A 73 -9.61 -16.41 5.78
CA ASP A 73 -8.15 -16.42 5.82
C ASP A 73 -7.58 -16.02 4.45
N ILE A 74 -6.44 -15.33 4.43
CA ILE A 74 -5.78 -14.87 3.20
C ILE A 74 -4.54 -15.72 2.95
N LEU A 75 -4.48 -16.38 1.79
CA LEU A 75 -3.27 -17.08 1.34
C LEU A 75 -2.40 -16.13 0.50
N VAL A 76 -1.14 -15.96 0.88
CA VAL A 76 -0.15 -15.18 0.14
C VAL A 76 0.91 -16.13 -0.39
N THR A 77 1.22 -16.06 -1.69
CA THR A 77 2.21 -16.94 -2.32
C THR A 77 3.10 -16.17 -3.30
N SER A 78 4.38 -16.50 -3.31
CA SER A 78 5.39 -16.09 -4.29
C SER A 78 5.90 -17.24 -5.14
N ASP A 79 5.33 -18.45 -4.98
CA ASP A 79 5.67 -19.60 -5.81
C ASP A 79 5.17 -19.36 -7.25
N PRO A 80 6.06 -19.34 -8.27
CA PRO A 80 5.68 -19.13 -9.66
C PRO A 80 4.57 -20.07 -10.15
N ALA A 81 4.54 -21.33 -9.71
CA ALA A 81 3.53 -22.29 -10.12
C ALA A 81 2.15 -21.92 -9.57
N ASN A 82 2.08 -21.54 -8.29
CA ASN A 82 0.83 -21.10 -7.66
C ASN A 82 0.36 -19.75 -8.21
N VAL A 83 1.28 -18.81 -8.43
CA VAL A 83 0.99 -17.50 -9.04
C VAL A 83 0.40 -17.70 -10.45
N GLN A 84 1.02 -18.54 -11.27
CA GLN A 84 0.51 -18.85 -12.61
C GLN A 84 -0.87 -19.52 -12.53
N HIS A 85 -1.06 -20.45 -11.58
CA HIS A 85 -2.34 -21.12 -11.39
C HIS A 85 -3.47 -20.14 -11.03
N ILE A 86 -3.20 -19.23 -10.08
CA ILE A 86 -4.15 -18.23 -9.60
C ILE A 86 -4.45 -17.17 -10.67
N LEU A 87 -3.43 -16.65 -11.34
CA LEU A 87 -3.58 -15.52 -12.26
C LEU A 87 -4.03 -15.92 -13.68
N ASN A 88 -3.62 -17.10 -14.18
CA ASN A 88 -3.88 -17.51 -15.56
C ASN A 88 -4.93 -18.62 -15.67
N SER A 89 -4.73 -19.75 -14.97
CA SER A 89 -5.52 -20.96 -15.23
C SER A 89 -6.87 -20.97 -14.51
N LYS A 90 -6.97 -20.40 -13.31
CA LYS A 90 -8.17 -20.44 -12.47
C LYS A 90 -8.54 -19.10 -11.84
N TYR A 91 -8.24 -18.00 -12.52
CA TYR A 91 -8.60 -16.66 -12.05
C TYR A 91 -10.09 -16.50 -11.70
N SER A 92 -10.99 -17.20 -12.41
CA SER A 92 -12.43 -17.22 -12.12
C SER A 92 -12.80 -17.93 -10.81
N VAL A 93 -11.99 -18.88 -10.35
CA VAL A 93 -12.21 -19.63 -9.10
C VAL A 93 -11.65 -18.86 -7.91
N TYR A 94 -10.55 -18.14 -8.11
CA TYR A 94 -9.95 -17.24 -7.12
C TYR A 94 -10.54 -15.82 -7.19
N GLN A 95 -11.72 -15.66 -7.81
CA GLN A 95 -12.42 -14.38 -7.81
C GLN A 95 -12.58 -13.90 -6.38
N ARG A 96 -12.19 -12.65 -6.17
CA ARG A 96 -12.28 -11.97 -4.88
C ARG A 96 -13.73 -12.03 -4.44
N GLY A 97 -14.04 -12.98 -3.56
CA GLY A 97 -15.41 -13.22 -3.13
C GLY A 97 -16.00 -12.01 -2.41
N SER A 98 -17.31 -12.00 -2.23
CA SER A 98 -18.03 -10.93 -1.53
C SER A 98 -17.43 -10.60 -0.16
N GLU A 99 -16.84 -11.58 0.54
CA GLU A 99 -16.16 -11.38 1.82
C GLU A 99 -14.81 -10.65 1.68
N PHE A 100 -14.06 -10.88 0.60
CA PHE A 100 -12.87 -10.07 0.28
C PHE A 100 -13.31 -8.64 -0.06
N ARG A 101 -14.45 -8.47 -0.74
CA ARG A 101 -14.97 -7.13 -1.06
C ARG A 101 -15.32 -6.35 0.20
N LYS A 102 -16.10 -6.96 1.11
CA LYS A 102 -16.48 -6.37 2.40
C LYS A 102 -15.27 -6.01 3.26
N ALA A 103 -14.25 -6.87 3.27
CA ALA A 103 -13.02 -6.63 4.02
C ALA A 103 -12.29 -5.36 3.59
N PHE A 104 -12.20 -5.16 2.28
CA PHE A 104 -11.43 -4.09 1.67
C PHE A 104 -12.32 -2.92 1.23
N ASP A 105 -13.60 -2.91 1.58
CA ASP A 105 -14.60 -1.88 1.21
C ASP A 105 -14.21 -0.47 1.68
N PHE A 106 -13.37 -0.37 2.72
CA PHE A 106 -12.82 0.91 3.16
C PHE A 106 -11.91 1.57 2.11
N PHE A 107 -11.36 0.81 1.16
CA PHE A 107 -10.63 1.35 0.01
C PHE A 107 -11.57 1.89 -1.09
N GLY A 108 -12.89 1.86 -0.88
CA GLY A 108 -13.92 2.32 -1.82
C GLY A 108 -14.01 1.43 -3.07
N ASP A 109 -14.38 2.01 -4.21
CA ASP A 109 -14.38 1.35 -5.52
C ASP A 109 -12.96 1.16 -6.08
N ALA A 110 -12.03 0.72 -5.23
CA ALA A 110 -10.68 0.44 -5.68
C ALA A 110 -10.74 -0.62 -6.79
N ILE A 111 -9.87 -0.46 -7.80
CA ILE A 111 -9.75 -1.37 -8.96
C ILE A 111 -9.53 -2.83 -8.50
N PHE A 112 -9.07 -3.02 -7.26
CA PHE A 112 -8.89 -4.34 -6.65
C PHE A 112 -10.18 -5.00 -6.12
N LEU A 113 -11.27 -4.26 -5.93
CA LEU A 113 -12.52 -4.74 -5.34
C LEU A 113 -13.61 -5.07 -6.37
N LYS A 114 -13.40 -4.67 -7.63
CA LYS A 114 -14.35 -4.82 -8.73
C LYS A 114 -14.43 -6.26 -9.24
N ASP A 115 -15.58 -6.61 -9.79
CA ASP A 115 -15.79 -7.92 -10.40
C ASP A 115 -14.87 -8.10 -11.62
N VAL A 116 -14.59 -9.35 -12.00
CA VAL A 116 -13.64 -9.65 -13.09
C VAL A 116 -14.04 -9.00 -14.41
N GLN A 117 -15.34 -8.91 -14.69
CA GLN A 117 -15.84 -8.31 -15.91
C GLN A 117 -15.65 -6.79 -15.89
N GLU A 118 -16.01 -6.14 -14.78
CA GLU A 118 -15.80 -4.71 -14.56
C GLU A 118 -14.32 -4.34 -14.64
N TRP A 119 -13.46 -5.13 -13.99
CA TRP A 119 -12.00 -4.95 -14.05
C TRP A 119 -11.45 -5.13 -15.47
N LYS A 120 -11.97 -6.09 -16.25
CA LYS A 120 -11.54 -6.30 -17.65
C LYS A 120 -11.93 -5.11 -18.52
N GLU A 121 -13.14 -4.59 -18.34
CA GLU A 121 -13.64 -3.44 -19.09
C GLU A 121 -12.88 -2.17 -18.74
N GLU A 122 -12.67 -1.91 -17.45
CA GLU A 122 -11.86 -0.80 -16.98
C GLU A 122 -10.42 -0.92 -17.48
N LYS A 123 -9.79 -2.10 -17.35
CA LYS A 123 -8.45 -2.34 -17.89
C LYS A 123 -8.37 -2.09 -19.39
N LYS A 124 -9.38 -2.52 -20.17
CA LYS A 124 -9.43 -2.26 -21.61
C LYS A 124 -9.53 -0.77 -21.92
N PHE A 125 -10.42 -0.06 -21.21
CA PHE A 125 -10.60 1.38 -21.35
C PHE A 125 -9.32 2.15 -20.97
N THR A 126 -8.79 1.87 -19.78
CA THR A 126 -7.56 2.46 -19.26
C THR A 126 -6.38 2.21 -20.21
N HIS A 127 -6.23 0.98 -20.72
CA HIS A 127 -5.16 0.66 -21.68
C HIS A 127 -5.33 1.39 -23.00
N ALA A 128 -6.56 1.51 -23.51
CA ALA A 128 -6.84 2.27 -24.71
C ALA A 128 -6.54 3.76 -24.53
N PHE A 129 -6.93 4.33 -23.39
CA PHE A 129 -6.64 5.72 -23.01
C PHE A 129 -5.13 5.98 -22.92
N TYR A 130 -4.37 5.11 -22.25
CA TYR A 130 -2.90 5.25 -22.16
C TYR A 130 -2.18 5.07 -23.50
N LYS A 131 -2.75 4.28 -24.41
CA LYS A 131 -2.23 4.12 -25.78
C LYS A 131 -2.59 5.27 -26.71
N GLU A 132 -3.48 6.16 -26.30
CA GLU A 132 -3.88 7.28 -27.14
C GLU A 132 -2.71 8.26 -27.30
N ASN A 133 -2.34 8.54 -28.56
CA ASN A 133 -1.24 9.46 -28.88
C ASN A 133 -1.41 10.84 -28.26
N ARG A 134 -2.66 11.30 -28.07
CA ARG A 134 -2.96 12.58 -27.41
C ARG A 134 -2.55 12.56 -25.95
N PHE A 135 -2.90 11.49 -25.23
CA PHE A 135 -2.49 11.31 -23.83
C PHE A 135 -0.97 11.27 -23.72
N GLN A 136 -0.30 10.43 -24.52
CA GLN A 136 1.17 10.31 -24.47
C GLN A 136 1.89 11.63 -24.74
N LYS A 137 1.48 12.36 -25.79
CA LYS A 137 2.05 13.68 -26.11
C LYS A 137 1.81 14.70 -24.99
N ALA A 138 0.60 14.72 -24.43
CA ALA A 138 0.27 15.60 -23.32
C ALA A 138 1.08 15.26 -22.07
N SER A 139 1.19 13.98 -21.70
CA SER A 139 1.99 13.52 -20.57
C SER A 139 3.46 13.90 -20.71
N LEU A 140 4.07 13.65 -21.87
CA LEU A 140 5.47 14.03 -22.13
C LEU A 140 5.67 15.54 -22.00
N LYS A 141 4.76 16.34 -22.56
CA LYS A 141 4.81 17.80 -22.46
C LYS A 141 4.69 18.27 -21.01
N ILE A 142 3.72 17.73 -20.25
CA ILE A 142 3.50 18.10 -18.84
C ILE A 142 4.71 17.70 -17.99
N ILE A 143 5.26 16.49 -18.18
CA ILE A 143 6.45 16.03 -17.47
C ILE A 143 7.63 16.96 -17.75
N HIS A 144 7.88 17.29 -19.03
CA HIS A 144 8.96 18.20 -19.41
C HIS A 144 8.78 19.59 -18.78
N GLN A 145 7.57 20.16 -18.86
CA GLN A 145 7.28 21.45 -18.28
C GLN A 145 7.43 21.47 -16.75
N THR A 146 7.01 20.40 -16.07
CA THR A 146 7.16 20.26 -14.61
C THR A 146 8.64 20.13 -14.22
N LEU A 147 9.43 19.38 -15.01
CA LEU A 147 10.86 19.27 -14.81
C LEU A 147 11.56 20.62 -14.93
N GLU A 148 11.31 21.36 -16.02
CA GLU A 148 11.94 22.66 -16.28
C GLU A 148 11.51 23.74 -15.29
N ARG A 149 10.23 23.77 -14.91
CA ARG A 149 9.69 24.87 -14.10
C ARG A 149 9.80 24.64 -12.60
N SER A 150 9.90 23.39 -12.16
CA SER A 150 9.84 23.05 -10.74
C SER A 150 11.05 22.23 -10.30
N LEU A 151 11.30 21.07 -10.90
CA LEU A 151 12.32 20.17 -10.38
C LEU A 151 13.75 20.70 -10.58
N ILE A 152 14.10 21.17 -11.78
CA ILE A 152 15.44 21.69 -12.09
C ILE A 152 15.76 22.92 -11.24
N PRO A 153 14.88 23.95 -11.14
CA PRO A 153 15.14 25.10 -10.27
C PRO A 153 15.35 24.75 -8.80
N VAL A 154 14.59 23.77 -8.27
CA VAL A 154 14.75 23.31 -6.89
C VAL A 154 16.11 22.62 -6.72
N LEU A 155 16.50 21.75 -7.65
CA LEU A 155 17.80 21.07 -7.63
C LEU A 155 18.97 22.05 -7.76
N ASP A 156 18.88 23.04 -8.64
CA ASP A 156 19.90 24.09 -8.81
C ASP A 156 20.05 24.95 -7.56
N HIS A 157 18.93 25.34 -6.95
CA HIS A 157 18.93 26.08 -5.69
C HIS A 157 19.54 25.27 -4.54
N MET A 158 19.25 23.97 -4.48
CA MET A 158 19.84 23.06 -3.48
C MET A 158 21.32 22.79 -3.73
N SER A 159 21.74 22.65 -4.99
CA SER A 159 23.15 22.49 -5.36
C SER A 159 23.97 23.70 -4.94
N ALA A 160 23.50 24.92 -5.27
CA ALA A 160 24.11 26.18 -4.87
C ALA A 160 24.20 26.34 -3.33
N LYS A 161 23.19 25.86 -2.59
CA LYS A 161 23.14 25.91 -1.12
C LYS A 161 24.01 24.84 -0.46
N SER A 162 24.15 23.66 -1.08
CA SER A 162 24.93 22.51 -0.57
C SER A 162 26.44 22.75 -0.57
N SER A 163 26.94 23.70 -1.38
CA SER A 163 28.30 24.22 -1.29
C SER A 163 28.61 24.87 0.08
N SER A 164 27.62 25.02 0.98
CA SER A 164 27.80 25.55 2.34
C SER A 164 27.30 24.66 3.50
N ARG A 165 26.64 23.52 3.27
CA ARG A 165 26.30 22.50 4.32
C ARG A 165 25.67 21.22 3.73
N PRO A 166 25.89 20.03 4.30
CA PRO A 166 25.29 18.79 3.80
C PRO A 166 23.79 18.77 4.11
N ALA A 167 22.95 18.66 3.07
CA ALA A 167 21.50 18.75 3.17
C ALA A 167 20.83 17.38 3.33
N ASN A 168 20.01 17.23 4.37
CA ASN A 168 19.07 16.11 4.54
C ASN A 168 17.76 16.39 3.79
N LEU A 169 17.40 15.49 2.88
CA LEU A 169 16.29 15.62 1.90
C LEU A 169 14.87 15.64 2.51
N VAL A 170 14.72 15.43 3.82
CA VAL A 170 13.40 15.22 4.46
C VAL A 170 12.77 16.53 4.98
N GLN A 171 13.54 17.61 5.14
CA GLN A 171 13.04 18.85 5.76
C GLN A 171 12.41 19.86 4.80
N SER A 172 12.54 19.71 3.48
CA SER A 172 12.17 20.77 2.51
C SER A 172 10.83 20.58 1.80
N LEU A 173 10.02 19.57 2.15
CA LEU A 173 8.70 19.35 1.55
C LEU A 173 7.55 20.12 2.23
N HIS A 174 7.86 20.94 3.25
CA HIS A 174 6.86 21.69 4.03
C HIS A 174 7.10 23.21 4.10
N ALA A 175 7.96 23.76 3.25
CA ALA A 175 8.16 25.21 3.10
C ALA A 175 7.92 25.62 1.65
#